data_AF-K2G2N6-F1
#
_entry.id   AF-K2G2N6-F1
#
_cell.length_a   1.000
_cell.length_b   1.000
_cell.length_c   1.000
_cell.angle_alpha   90.00
_cell.angle_beta   90.00
_cell.angle_gamma   90.00
#
_symmetry.space_group_name_H-M   'P 1'
#
loop_
_entity.id
_entity.type
_entity.pdbx_description
1 polymer ?
#
loop_
_entity_poly.entity_id
_entity_poly.type
_entity_poly.pdbx_seq_one_letter_code
_entity_poly.pdbx_strand_id
1 'polypeptide(L)'
;MLFIFAVLLLLLSLWAVFYFQLSRSAGAIALIIVSIVCAFISPWSLILGIPLILISLVVMIDPLRMSFISKPAYKALANAMPSISPTEREALDSGTSWWEKELFMGAPNWETFNSYPYPKLSLEEQAFLDNEVETLCSMLDEWEIHEQKALPDHVWQY
;
A
#
# COMPACT_ATOMS: atom_id res chain seq x y z
N MET A 1 -24.33 -43.06 -0.98
CA MET A 1 -25.26 -41.91 -1.11
C MET A 1 -24.96 -40.84 -0.06
N LEU A 2 -25.06 -41.13 1.25
CA LEU A 2 -24.81 -40.15 2.33
C LEU A 2 -23.39 -39.53 2.32
N PHE A 3 -22.36 -40.32 1.99
CA PHE A 3 -20.99 -39.82 1.86
C PHE A 3 -20.86 -38.73 0.78
N ILE A 4 -21.39 -38.98 -0.42
CA ILE A 4 -21.34 -38.03 -1.54
C ILE A 4 -22.08 -36.74 -1.15
N PHE A 5 -23.23 -36.87 -0.50
CA PHE A 5 -23.99 -35.72 0.01
C PHE A 5 -23.17 -34.88 1.01
N ALA A 6 -22.50 -35.52 1.99
CA ALA A 6 -21.66 -34.84 2.96
C ALA A 6 -20.46 -34.12 2.31
N VAL A 7 -19.84 -34.72 1.28
CA VAL A 7 -18.75 -34.08 0.51
C VAL A 7 -19.26 -32.87 -0.27
N LEU A 8 -20.42 -32.99 -0.95
CA LEU A 8 -21.02 -31.87 -1.66
C LEU A 8 -21.36 -30.71 -0.72
N LEU A 9 -21.86 -31.02 0.48
CA LEU A 9 -22.16 -30.01 1.50
C LEU A 9 -20.89 -29.28 1.94
N LEU A 10 -19.77 -30.00 2.16
CA LEU A 10 -18.48 -29.38 2.50
C LEU A 10 -17.98 -28.46 1.38
N LEU A 11 -18.02 -28.92 0.12
CA LEU A 11 -17.61 -28.11 -1.03
C LEU A 11 -18.49 -26.86 -1.20
N LEU A 12 -19.81 -27.00 -1.01
CA LEU A 12 -20.75 -25.89 -1.08
C LEU A 12 -20.52 -24.89 0.05
N SER A 13 -20.24 -25.37 1.26
CA SER A 13 -19.90 -24.49 2.39
C SER A 13 -18.61 -23.70 2.15
N LEU A 14 -17.58 -24.35 1.60
CA LEU A 14 -16.33 -23.69 1.22
C LEU A 14 -16.58 -22.62 0.17
N TRP A 15 -17.34 -22.96 -0.88
CA TRP A 15 -17.72 -22.03 -1.93
C TRP A 15 -18.50 -20.84 -1.36
N ALA A 16 -19.48 -21.07 -0.48
CA ALA A 16 -20.28 -20.01 0.14
C ALA A 16 -19.44 -19.05 0.98
N VAL A 17 -18.45 -19.56 1.74
CA VAL A 17 -17.54 -18.72 2.53
C VAL A 17 -16.80 -17.72 1.65
N PHE A 18 -16.31 -18.16 0.48
CA PHE A 18 -15.63 -17.28 -0.46
C PHE A 18 -16.59 -16.37 -1.25
N TYR A 19 -17.74 -16.88 -1.67
CA TYR A 19 -18.72 -16.12 -2.46
C TYR A 19 -19.31 -14.95 -1.68
N PHE A 20 -19.67 -15.17 -0.40
CA PHE A 20 -20.21 -14.14 0.48
C PHE A 20 -19.15 -13.31 1.19
N GLN A 21 -17.87 -13.54 0.90
CA GLN A 21 -16.74 -12.81 1.50
C GLN A 21 -16.82 -12.73 3.04
N LEU A 22 -17.14 -13.86 3.69
CA LEU A 22 -17.28 -13.88 5.15
C LEU A 22 -15.97 -13.45 5.82
N SER A 23 -16.11 -12.76 6.95
CA SER A 23 -14.95 -12.42 7.78
C SER A 23 -14.21 -13.69 8.18
N ARG A 24 -12.88 -13.60 8.29
CA ARG A 24 -11.98 -14.73 8.55
C ARG A 24 -12.46 -15.64 9.71
N SER A 25 -12.89 -15.04 10.81
CA SER A 25 -13.38 -15.75 11.98
C SER A 25 -14.72 -16.43 11.70
N ALA A 26 -15.67 -15.72 11.08
CA ALA A 26 -16.98 -16.29 10.75
C ALA A 26 -16.86 -17.46 9.76
N GLY A 27 -16.01 -17.33 8.72
CA GLY A 27 -15.75 -18.39 7.76
C GLY A 27 -15.09 -19.63 8.39
N ALA A 28 -14.07 -19.43 9.24
CA ALA A 28 -13.39 -20.52 9.93
C ALA A 28 -14.33 -21.28 10.88
N ILE A 29 -15.14 -20.56 11.66
CA ILE A 29 -16.13 -21.17 12.58
C ILE A 29 -17.17 -21.96 11.79
N ALA A 30 -17.70 -21.38 10.70
CA ALA A 30 -18.69 -22.06 9.85
C ALA A 30 -18.14 -23.37 9.26
N LEU A 31 -16.91 -23.36 8.74
CA LEU A 31 -16.29 -24.56 8.17
C LEU A 31 -16.02 -25.64 9.21
N ILE A 32 -15.62 -25.25 10.43
CA ILE A 32 -15.43 -26.20 11.54
C ILE A 32 -16.76 -26.85 11.93
N ILE A 33 -17.82 -26.05 12.12
CA ILE A 33 -19.15 -26.55 12.49
C ILE A 33 -19.68 -27.50 11.40
N VAL A 34 -19.64 -27.08 10.14
CA VAL A 34 -20.12 -27.91 9.02
C VAL A 34 -19.32 -29.21 8.89
N SER A 35 -18.00 -29.17 9.12
CA SER A 35 -17.15 -30.36 9.10
C SER A 35 -17.49 -31.36 10.21
N ILE A 36 -17.81 -30.87 11.41
CA ILE A 36 -18.25 -31.70 12.53
C ILE A 36 -19.64 -32.29 12.26
N VAL A 37 -20.59 -31.49 11.77
CA VAL A 37 -21.95 -31.96 11.43
C VAL A 37 -21.91 -33.04 10.34
N CYS A 38 -21.09 -32.85 9.29
CA CYS A 38 -20.92 -33.85 8.24
C CYS A 38 -20.33 -35.17 8.75
N ALA A 39 -19.46 -35.13 9.77
CA ALA A 39 -18.88 -36.34 10.36
C ALA A 39 -19.95 -37.24 11.02
N PHE A 40 -21.01 -36.66 11.58
CA PHE A 40 -22.15 -37.41 12.12
C PHE A 40 -23.04 -38.04 11.04
N ILE A 41 -23.13 -37.42 9.84
CA ILE A 41 -23.89 -37.95 8.72
C ILE A 41 -23.15 -39.13 8.07
N SER A 42 -21.83 -39.01 7.92
CA SER A 42 -21.00 -40.05 7.30
C SER A 42 -19.57 -39.95 7.84
N PRO A 43 -19.10 -40.92 8.64
CA PRO A 43 -17.74 -40.90 9.21
C PRO A 43 -16.62 -40.75 8.17
N TRP A 44 -16.84 -41.28 6.96
CA TRP A 44 -15.89 -41.16 5.85
C TRP A 44 -15.65 -39.71 5.37
N SER A 45 -16.54 -38.75 5.67
CA SER A 45 -16.33 -37.34 5.31
C SER A 45 -15.18 -36.70 6.09
N LEU A 46 -14.73 -37.31 7.19
CA LEU A 46 -13.59 -36.85 7.97
C LEU A 46 -12.29 -36.77 7.17
N ILE A 47 -12.18 -37.53 6.06
CA ILE A 47 -11.04 -37.45 5.15
C ILE A 47 -10.85 -36.01 4.62
N LEU A 48 -11.95 -35.30 4.34
CA LEU A 48 -11.92 -33.90 3.92
C LEU A 48 -12.19 -32.93 5.08
N GLY A 49 -13.00 -33.35 6.05
CA GLY A 49 -13.35 -32.53 7.22
C GLY A 49 -12.16 -32.24 8.14
N ILE A 50 -11.29 -33.23 8.40
CA ILE A 50 -10.12 -33.03 9.28
C ILE A 50 -9.14 -32.00 8.68
N PRO A 51 -8.71 -32.10 7.40
CA PRO A 51 -7.90 -31.05 6.77
C PRO A 51 -8.56 -29.66 6.82
N LEU A 52 -9.86 -29.56 6.55
CA LEU A 52 -10.59 -28.29 6.60
C LEU A 52 -10.61 -27.68 8.00
N ILE A 53 -10.82 -28.49 9.04
CA ILE A 53 -10.77 -28.05 10.43
C ILE A 53 -9.36 -27.56 10.79
N LEU A 54 -8.33 -28.33 10.43
CA LEU A 54 -6.93 -27.96 10.71
C LEU A 54 -6.54 -26.64 10.02
N ILE A 55 -6.87 -26.48 8.74
CA ILE A 55 -6.62 -25.24 8.00
C ILE A 55 -7.39 -24.08 8.63
N SER A 56 -8.66 -24.29 8.98
CA SER A 56 -9.49 -23.26 9.63
C SER A 56 -8.91 -22.82 10.97
N LEU A 57 -8.39 -23.75 11.78
CA LEU A 57 -7.71 -23.43 13.04
C LEU A 57 -6.40 -22.65 12.82
N VAL A 58 -5.58 -23.05 11.86
CA VAL A 58 -4.33 -22.34 11.51
C VAL A 58 -4.63 -20.91 11.05
N VAL A 59 -5.68 -20.71 10.25
CA VAL A 59 -6.09 -19.38 9.75
C VAL A 59 -6.70 -18.52 10.86
N MET A 60 -7.45 -19.13 11.78
CA MET A 60 -8.12 -18.44 12.89
C MET A 60 -7.13 -17.94 13.95
N ILE A 61 -6.07 -18.70 14.25
CA ILE A 61 -5.08 -18.36 15.28
C ILE A 61 -4.01 -17.44 14.70
N ASP A 62 -3.97 -16.18 15.16
CA ASP A 62 -3.08 -15.15 14.61
C ASP A 62 -1.59 -15.53 14.59
N PRO A 63 -0.98 -16.06 15.67
CA PRO A 63 0.42 -16.50 15.64
C PRO A 63 0.72 -17.58 14.60
N LEU A 64 -0.19 -18.56 14.45
CA LEU A 64 -0.02 -19.67 13.50
C LEU A 64 -0.15 -19.18 12.06
N ARG A 65 -1.21 -18.42 11.76
CA ARG A 65 -1.38 -17.77 10.46
C ARG A 65 -0.15 -16.94 10.09
N MET A 66 0.36 -16.15 11.04
CA MET A 66 1.50 -15.29 10.79
C MET A 66 2.75 -16.10 10.44
N SER A 67 3.00 -17.21 11.14
CA SER A 67 4.19 -18.05 10.90
C SER A 67 4.09 -18.91 9.65
N PHE A 68 2.94 -19.52 9.37
CA PHE A 68 2.77 -20.51 8.30
C PHE A 68 2.28 -19.92 6.98
N ILE A 69 1.54 -18.80 7.01
CA ILE A 69 0.89 -18.22 5.82
C ILE A 69 1.47 -16.85 5.52
N SER A 70 1.34 -15.90 6.44
CA SER A 70 1.61 -14.49 6.16
C SER A 70 3.11 -14.19 5.98
N LYS A 71 3.99 -14.67 6.87
CA LYS A 71 5.44 -14.42 6.77
C LYS A 71 6.08 -15.04 5.51
N PRO A 72 5.80 -16.30 5.15
CA PRO A 72 6.33 -16.88 3.91
C PRO A 72 5.82 -16.15 2.67
N ALA A 73 4.52 -15.83 2.62
CA ALA A 73 3.93 -15.07 1.51
C ALA A 73 4.56 -13.68 1.40
N TYR A 74 4.72 -12.98 2.52
CA TYR A 74 5.41 -11.69 2.57
C TYR A 74 6.85 -11.80 2.07
N LYS A 75 7.61 -12.82 2.51
CA LYS A 75 9.00 -13.00 2.07
C LYS A 75 9.11 -13.27 0.57
N ALA A 76 8.20 -14.08 0.01
CA ALA A 76 8.15 -14.34 -1.42
C ALA A 76 7.84 -13.07 -2.22
N LEU A 77 6.87 -12.27 -1.77
CA LEU A 77 6.51 -11.00 -2.40
C LEU A 77 7.61 -9.95 -2.25
N ALA A 78 8.19 -9.81 -1.06
CA ALA A 78 9.27 -8.86 -0.78
C ALA A 78 10.52 -9.15 -1.62
N ASN A 79 10.84 -10.43 -1.86
CA ASN A 79 11.93 -10.81 -2.75
C ASN A 79 11.65 -10.50 -4.23
N ALA A 80 10.39 -10.39 -4.62
CA ALA A 80 9.99 -10.03 -5.99
C ALA A 80 9.88 -8.50 -6.19
N MET A 81 9.84 -7.72 -5.10
CA MET A 81 9.80 -6.26 -5.19
C MET A 81 11.18 -5.71 -5.57
N PRO A 82 11.24 -4.74 -6.52
CA PRO A 82 12.48 -4.07 -6.83
C PRO A 82 12.97 -3.25 -5.64
N SER A 83 14.29 -3.11 -5.51
CA SER A 83 14.88 -2.20 -4.52
C SER A 83 14.58 -0.76 -4.91
N ILE A 84 13.88 -0.01 -4.05
CA ILE A 84 13.67 1.43 -4.22
C ILE A 84 15.03 2.12 -4.22
N SER A 85 15.33 2.86 -5.28
CA SER A 85 16.58 3.63 -5.37
C SER A 85 16.59 4.79 -4.37
N PRO A 86 17.76 5.32 -3.97
CA PRO A 86 17.82 6.47 -3.06
C PRO A 86 17.02 7.69 -3.56
N THR A 87 17.04 7.94 -4.88
CA THR A 87 16.30 9.06 -5.50
C THR A 87 14.80 8.80 -5.56
N GLU A 88 14.38 7.57 -5.82
CA GLU A 88 12.97 7.18 -5.81
C GLU A 88 12.40 7.19 -4.39
N ARG A 89 13.22 6.83 -3.40
CA ARG A 89 12.86 6.98 -1.98
C ARG A 89 12.71 8.45 -1.62
N GLU A 90 13.66 9.30 -1.99
CA GLU A 90 13.55 10.74 -1.76
C GLU A 90 12.31 11.31 -2.47
N ALA A 91 11.96 10.83 -3.67
CA ALA A 91 10.73 11.26 -4.36
C ALA A 91 9.45 10.81 -3.64
N LEU A 92 9.44 9.61 -3.04
CA LEU A 92 8.32 9.09 -2.26
C LEU A 92 8.20 9.77 -0.89
N ASP A 93 9.33 10.04 -0.23
CA ASP A 93 9.41 10.67 1.09
C ASP A 93 9.22 12.20 1.01
N SER A 94 9.63 12.84 -0.09
CA SER A 94 9.45 14.28 -0.33
C SER A 94 8.01 14.66 -0.70
N GLY A 95 7.12 13.69 -0.92
CA GLY A 95 5.72 14.02 -1.18
C GLY A 95 4.78 12.84 -1.13
N THR A 96 4.02 12.72 -0.03
CA THR A 96 2.65 12.21 -0.17
C THR A 96 1.93 13.15 -1.12
N SER A 97 1.27 12.63 -2.16
CA SER A 97 0.37 13.47 -2.96
C SER A 97 -0.71 14.04 -2.03
N TRP A 98 -0.60 15.35 -1.75
CA TRP A 98 -1.38 16.02 -0.71
C TRP A 98 -2.81 16.22 -1.21
N TRP A 99 -2.97 17.13 -2.15
CA TRP A 99 -4.26 17.46 -2.77
C TRP A 99 -4.40 16.80 -4.15
N GLU A 100 -3.31 16.49 -4.86
CA GLU A 100 -3.41 15.87 -6.20
C GLU A 100 -4.00 14.46 -6.12
N LYS A 101 -3.84 13.77 -4.99
CA LYS A 101 -4.41 12.45 -4.75
C LYS A 101 -5.93 12.49 -4.85
N GLU A 102 -6.56 13.43 -4.15
CA GLU A 102 -8.02 13.55 -4.15
C GLU A 102 -8.54 13.99 -5.53
N LEU A 103 -7.77 14.84 -6.22
CA LEU A 103 -8.04 15.22 -7.59
C LEU A 103 -8.02 14.00 -8.54
N PHE A 104 -6.98 13.16 -8.46
CA PHE A 104 -6.87 11.95 -9.27
C PHE A 104 -7.90 10.86 -8.91
N MET A 105 -8.41 10.88 -7.68
CA MET A 105 -9.51 10.00 -7.24
C MET A 105 -10.89 10.50 -7.70
N GLY A 106 -10.98 11.65 -8.38
CA GLY A 106 -12.21 12.17 -8.99
C GLY A 106 -13.22 12.77 -7.99
N ALA A 107 -12.83 12.96 -6.73
CA ALA A 107 -13.68 13.53 -5.69
C ALA A 107 -12.89 14.47 -4.76
N PRO A 108 -12.33 15.58 -5.28
CA PRO A 108 -11.53 16.50 -4.49
C PRO A 108 -12.40 17.29 -3.48
N ASN A 109 -11.87 17.49 -2.27
CA ASN A 109 -12.46 18.43 -1.32
C ASN A 109 -11.96 19.85 -1.59
N TRP A 110 -12.79 20.65 -2.26
CA TRP A 110 -12.47 22.04 -2.61
C TRP A 110 -12.33 22.98 -1.40
N GLU A 111 -12.98 22.68 -0.28
CA GLU A 111 -12.85 23.47 0.95
C GLU A 111 -11.45 23.31 1.54
N THR A 112 -10.94 22.07 1.55
CA THR A 112 -9.57 21.77 1.95
C THR A 112 -8.56 22.49 1.04
N PHE A 113 -8.78 22.46 -0.27
CA PHE A 113 -7.91 23.14 -1.22
C PHE A 113 -7.81 24.65 -0.97
N ASN A 114 -8.95 25.33 -0.78
CA ASN A 114 -8.97 26.77 -0.50
C ASN A 114 -8.40 27.13 0.88
N SER A 115 -8.36 26.18 1.81
CA SER A 115 -7.85 26.40 3.17
C SER A 115 -6.33 26.30 3.29
N TYR A 116 -5.63 25.83 2.25
CA TYR A 116 -4.18 25.72 2.31
C TYR A 116 -3.53 27.09 2.50
N PRO A 117 -2.68 27.26 3.54
CA PRO A 117 -2.01 28.52 3.75
C PRO A 117 -1.02 28.75 2.62
N TYR A 118 -1.03 29.96 2.05
CA TYR A 118 0.06 30.37 1.19
C TYR A 118 1.38 30.31 1.98
N PRO A 119 2.43 29.66 1.45
CA PRO A 119 3.74 29.71 2.08
C PRO A 119 4.17 31.17 2.16
N LYS A 120 4.54 31.60 3.36
CA LYS A 120 5.09 32.93 3.60
C LYS A 120 6.58 32.78 3.82
N LEU A 121 7.35 33.55 3.08
CA LEU A 121 8.79 33.64 3.31
C LEU A 121 9.03 34.25 4.69
N SER A 122 9.99 33.69 5.40
CA SER A 122 10.58 34.32 6.58
C SER A 122 11.26 35.64 6.18
N LEU A 123 11.53 36.49 7.18
CA LEU A 123 12.23 37.76 6.94
C LEU A 123 13.62 37.54 6.32
N GLU A 124 14.30 36.45 6.71
CA GLU A 124 15.60 36.08 6.16
C GLU A 124 15.49 35.64 4.70
N GLU A 125 14.53 34.77 4.38
CA GLU A 125 14.31 34.32 2.99
C GLU A 125 13.89 35.48 2.07
N GLN A 126 13.03 36.38 2.55
CA GLN A 126 12.64 37.56 1.77
C GLN A 126 13.84 38.49 1.55
N ALA A 127 14.64 38.73 2.59
CA ALA A 127 15.86 39.55 2.46
C ALA A 127 16.86 38.92 1.47
N PHE A 128 17.00 37.59 1.50
CA PHE A 128 17.85 36.85 0.58
C PHE A 128 17.44 37.03 -0.89
N LEU A 129 16.13 36.95 -1.16
CA LEU A 129 15.60 37.20 -2.50
C LEU A 129 15.80 38.65 -2.95
N ASP A 130 15.47 39.61 -2.08
CA ASP A 130 15.47 41.02 -2.42
C ASP A 130 16.89 41.61 -2.58
N ASN A 131 17.92 40.98 -2.01
CA ASN A 131 19.28 41.48 -2.04
C ASN A 131 20.22 40.53 -2.81
N GLU A 132 20.54 39.35 -2.28
CA GLU A 132 21.52 38.45 -2.88
C GLU A 132 21.08 37.92 -4.24
N VAL A 133 19.83 37.46 -4.35
CA VAL A 133 19.33 36.93 -5.62
C VAL A 133 19.17 38.03 -6.67
N GLU A 134 18.58 39.16 -6.30
CA GLU A 134 18.46 40.31 -7.22
C GLU A 134 19.83 40.80 -7.69
N THR A 135 20.82 40.85 -6.80
CA THR A 135 22.21 41.21 -7.14
C THR A 135 22.81 40.21 -8.12
N LEU A 136 22.71 38.90 -7.86
CA LEU A 136 23.19 37.87 -8.77
C LEU A 136 22.52 38.00 -10.15
N CYS A 137 21.19 38.16 -10.19
CA CYS A 137 20.43 38.32 -11.41
C CYS A 137 20.86 39.55 -12.21
N SER A 138 21.19 40.66 -11.54
CA SER A 138 21.66 41.89 -12.19
C SER A 138 23.06 41.75 -12.82
N MET A 139 23.87 40.79 -12.37
CA MET A 139 25.20 40.50 -12.93
C MET A 139 25.14 39.61 -14.18
N LEU A 140 23.99 38.97 -14.46
CA LEU A 140 23.83 38.04 -15.58
C LEU A 140 23.50 38.79 -16.88
N ASP A 141 24.32 38.55 -17.91
CA ASP A 141 24.01 38.89 -19.30
C ASP A 141 23.71 37.61 -20.09
N GLU A 142 22.46 37.42 -20.50
CA GLU A 142 22.02 36.22 -21.21
C GLU A 142 22.73 36.05 -22.57
N TRP A 143 23.02 37.14 -23.27
CA TRP A 143 23.70 37.09 -24.56
C TRP A 143 25.15 36.63 -24.39
N GLU A 144 25.86 37.22 -23.43
CA GLU A 144 27.25 36.87 -23.13
C GLU A 144 27.38 35.40 -22.71
N ILE A 145 26.51 34.93 -21.82
CA ILE A 145 26.50 33.53 -21.35
C ILE A 145 26.22 32.58 -22.50
N HIS A 146 25.29 32.93 -23.39
CA HIS A 146 24.97 32.10 -24.54
C HIS A 146 26.12 32.01 -25.55
N GLU A 147 26.85 33.11 -25.77
CA GLU A 147 28.00 33.18 -26.67
C GLU A 147 29.22 32.41 -26.11
N GLN A 148 29.55 32.63 -24.84
CA GLN A 148 30.71 32.02 -24.18
C GLN A 148 30.44 30.58 -23.70
N LYS A 149 29.17 30.14 -23.66
CA LYS A 149 28.74 28.84 -23.11
C LYS A 149 29.19 28.61 -21.67
N ALA A 150 29.42 29.70 -20.93
CA ALA A 150 29.88 29.70 -19.55
C ALA A 150 29.35 30.95 -18.84
N LEU A 151 29.23 30.87 -17.51
CA LEU A 151 29.02 32.05 -16.69
C LEU A 151 30.35 32.78 -16.47
N PRO A 152 30.36 34.13 -16.44
CA PRO A 152 31.57 34.89 -16.12
C PRO A 152 32.10 34.57 -14.71
N ASP A 153 33.43 34.55 -14.56
CA ASP A 153 34.09 34.16 -13.30
C ASP A 153 33.66 35.01 -12.09
N HIS A 154 33.41 36.30 -12.29
CA HIS A 154 32.99 37.20 -11.22
C HIS A 154 31.58 36.87 -10.70
N VAL A 155 30.71 36.31 -11.55
CA VAL A 155 29.37 35.85 -11.16
C VAL A 155 29.45 34.51 -10.43
N TRP A 156 30.36 33.61 -10.84
CA TRP A 156 30.62 32.35 -10.13
C TRP A 156 31.20 32.52 -8.73
N GLN A 157 31.93 33.61 -8.50
CA GLN A 157 32.56 33.92 -7.21
C GLN A 157 31.62 34.62 -6.22
N TYR A 158 30.53 35.19 -6.72
CA TYR A 158 29.47 35.79 -5.92
C TYR A 158 28.57 34.69 -5.34
#